data_AF-A0A414PUC3-F1
#
_entry.id   AF-A0A414PUC3-F1
#
_cell.length_a   1.000
_cell.length_b   1.000
_cell.length_c   1.000
_cell.angle_alpha   90.00
_cell.angle_beta   90.00
_cell.angle_gamma   90.00
#
_symmetry.space_group_name_H-M   'P 1'
#
loop_
_entity.id
_entity.type
_entity.pdbx_description
1 polymer ?
#
loop_
_entity_poly.entity_id
_entity_poly.type
_entity_poly.pdbx_seq_one_letter_code
_entity_poly.pdbx_strand_id
1 'polypeptide(L)'
;MEYRVIPEENFYLKEIKNTCKLIINLNLNFENLKEKLKEFDSLEATSENNFVKKFKSISKRVAILSPNLKKFLIEKNIESSSFINLYSILSVERLIAEFMDEVIKNKYYNFDYNVYEKDFREFIISKEEQSEKVNNWSEASKKKMITKIKAFLIEAGFLKKEKDGSYKIIKPIVDADVIDEIKTNGNKQILEIMLY
;
A
#
# COMPACT_ATOMS: atom_id res chain seq x y z
N MET A 1 5.07 14.05 -0.15
CA MET A 1 5.88 12.81 -0.21
C MET A 1 6.86 12.90 -1.37
N GLU A 2 8.04 12.31 -1.27
CA GLU A 2 8.99 12.23 -2.40
C GLU A 2 8.84 10.92 -3.18
N TYR A 3 9.21 10.92 -4.46
CA TYR A 3 9.34 9.67 -5.22
C TYR A 3 10.49 8.83 -4.68
N ARG A 4 10.29 7.51 -4.57
CA ARG A 4 11.35 6.56 -4.21
C ARG A 4 11.10 5.20 -4.86
N VAL A 5 12.17 4.46 -5.11
CA VAL A 5 12.08 3.07 -5.58
C VAL A 5 11.95 2.16 -4.35
N ILE A 6 10.97 1.27 -4.36
CA ILE A 6 10.70 0.29 -3.29
C ILE A 6 10.67 -1.14 -3.83
N PRO A 7 11.76 -1.62 -4.46
CA PRO A 7 11.75 -2.84 -5.26
C PRO A 7 11.56 -4.11 -4.42
N GLU A 8 11.83 -4.02 -3.13
CA GLU A 8 11.80 -5.14 -2.19
C GLU A 8 10.66 -5.06 -1.19
N GLU A 9 9.94 -3.93 -1.10
CA GLU A 9 8.78 -3.80 -0.22
C GLU A 9 7.60 -4.57 -0.84
N ASN A 10 6.92 -5.40 -0.04
CA ASN A 10 5.70 -6.12 -0.45
C ASN A 10 4.48 -5.60 0.34
N PHE A 11 3.31 -6.19 0.12
CA PHE A 11 2.08 -5.78 0.78
C PHE A 11 2.11 -6.06 2.29
N TYR A 12 2.68 -7.19 2.73
CA TYR A 12 2.95 -7.50 4.14
C TYR A 12 1.73 -7.47 5.08
N LEU A 13 0.54 -7.88 4.60
CA LEU A 13 -0.69 -7.80 5.40
C LEU A 13 -0.61 -8.61 6.71
N LYS A 14 0.02 -9.79 6.66
CA LYS A 14 0.17 -10.65 7.84
C LYS A 14 1.12 -10.01 8.85
N GLU A 15 2.28 -9.55 8.39
CA GLU A 15 3.32 -8.97 9.23
C GLU A 15 2.87 -7.63 9.87
N ILE A 16 2.11 -6.80 9.15
CA ILE A 16 1.56 -5.56 9.72
C ILE A 16 0.46 -5.86 10.75
N LYS A 17 -0.38 -6.88 10.53
CA LYS A 17 -1.35 -7.36 11.54
C LYS A 17 -0.64 -7.84 12.80
N ASN A 18 0.39 -8.68 12.66
CA ASN A 18 1.19 -9.16 13.79
C ASN A 18 1.85 -8.01 14.56
N THR A 19 2.40 -7.04 13.82
CA THR A 19 2.98 -5.84 14.42
C THR A 19 1.96 -5.04 15.23
N CYS A 20 0.76 -4.82 14.68
CA CYS A 20 -0.30 -4.11 15.40
C CYS A 20 -0.79 -4.89 16.63
N LYS A 21 -0.92 -6.22 16.55
CA LYS A 21 -1.26 -7.09 17.70
C LYS A 21 -0.23 -6.93 18.82
N LEU A 22 1.06 -6.95 18.46
CA LEU A 22 2.14 -6.82 19.44
C LEU A 22 2.13 -5.45 20.12
N ILE A 23 1.95 -4.37 19.34
CA ILE A 23 1.85 -3.00 19.87
C ILE A 23 0.69 -2.88 20.86
N ILE A 24 -0.49 -3.40 20.51
CA ILE A 24 -1.70 -3.30 21.36
C ILE A 24 -1.52 -4.14 22.63
N ASN A 25 -1.08 -5.40 22.51
CA ASN A 25 -0.99 -6.32 23.65
C ASN A 25 0.04 -5.89 24.68
N LEU A 26 1.15 -5.31 24.24
CA LEU A 26 2.26 -4.91 25.11
C LEU A 26 2.26 -3.41 25.42
N ASN A 27 1.25 -2.67 24.94
CA ASN A 27 1.14 -1.21 25.06
C ASN A 27 2.46 -0.49 24.68
N LEU A 28 3.11 -0.97 23.61
CA LEU A 28 4.47 -0.53 23.25
C LEU A 28 4.47 0.86 22.64
N ASN A 29 5.45 1.66 23.03
CA ASN A 29 5.91 2.80 22.25
C ASN A 29 6.81 2.32 21.09
N PHE A 30 7.03 3.18 20.09
CA PHE A 30 7.82 2.81 18.90
C PHE A 30 9.30 2.52 19.20
N GLU A 31 9.85 3.00 20.33
CA GLU A 31 11.27 2.88 20.68
C GLU A 31 11.70 1.42 20.84
N ASN A 32 10.88 0.60 21.51
CA ASN A 32 11.20 -0.82 21.77
C ASN A 32 10.65 -1.78 20.70
N LEU A 33 9.97 -1.25 19.67
CA LEU A 33 9.24 -2.07 18.71
C LEU A 33 10.16 -3.01 17.91
N LYS A 34 11.35 -2.55 17.52
CA LYS A 34 12.28 -3.35 16.71
C LYS A 34 12.75 -4.60 17.45
N GLU A 35 13.14 -4.44 18.71
CA GLU A 35 13.64 -5.53 19.55
C GLU A 35 12.54 -6.54 19.81
N LYS A 36 11.33 -6.07 20.14
CA LYS A 36 10.18 -6.94 20.38
C LYS A 36 9.75 -7.68 19.12
N LEU A 37 9.71 -7.03 17.95
CA LEU A 37 9.39 -7.73 16.70
C LEU A 37 10.40 -8.83 16.36
N LYS A 38 11.65 -8.68 16.76
CA LYS A 38 12.70 -9.69 16.61
C LYS A 38 12.56 -10.83 17.61
N GLU A 39 12.28 -10.50 18.87
CA GLU A 39 12.04 -11.47 19.95
C GLU A 39 10.86 -12.41 19.63
N PHE A 40 9.77 -11.85 19.09
CA PHE A 40 8.54 -12.59 18.77
C PHE A 40 8.47 -13.09 17.31
N ASP A 41 9.55 -12.96 16.53
CA ASP A 41 9.63 -13.26 15.08
C ASP A 41 8.38 -12.82 14.28
N SER A 42 7.81 -11.67 14.63
CA SER A 42 6.48 -11.26 14.17
C SER A 42 6.44 -10.87 12.68
N LEU A 43 7.63 -10.64 12.10
CA LEU A 43 7.80 -10.25 10.70
C LEU A 43 8.12 -11.45 9.80
N GLU A 44 8.27 -12.68 10.32
CA GLU A 44 8.59 -13.89 9.53
C GLU A 44 9.71 -13.62 8.52
N ALA A 45 10.83 -13.11 9.03
CA ALA A 45 11.92 -12.66 8.20
C ALA A 45 12.86 -13.82 7.86
N THR A 46 13.22 -13.95 6.58
CA THR A 46 14.11 -15.05 6.11
C THR A 46 15.60 -14.80 6.38
N SER A 47 15.95 -13.59 6.80
CA SER A 47 17.32 -13.15 7.11
C SER A 47 17.28 -11.82 7.88
N GLU A 48 18.39 -11.43 8.50
CA GLU A 48 18.52 -10.12 9.17
C GLU A 48 18.28 -8.96 8.19
N ASN A 49 18.85 -9.05 6.98
CA ASN A 49 18.64 -8.03 5.95
C ASN A 49 17.16 -7.94 5.53
N ASN A 50 16.45 -9.07 5.43
CA ASN A 50 15.02 -9.08 5.16
C ASN A 50 14.23 -8.46 6.32
N PHE A 51 14.61 -8.77 7.57
CA PHE A 51 14.00 -8.21 8.77
C PHE A 51 14.12 -6.67 8.79
N VAL A 52 15.32 -6.13 8.60
CA VAL A 52 15.55 -4.67 8.60
C VAL A 52 14.70 -3.97 7.54
N LYS A 53 14.58 -4.57 6.35
CA LYS A 53 13.76 -4.04 5.25
C LYS A 53 12.26 -4.08 5.59
N LYS A 54 11.74 -5.22 6.05
CA LYS A 54 10.35 -5.37 6.50
C LYS A 54 10.04 -4.39 7.62
N PHE A 55 10.88 -4.33 8.64
CA PHE A 55 10.74 -3.42 9.78
C PHE A 55 10.63 -1.96 9.32
N LYS A 56 11.55 -1.50 8.47
CA LYS A 56 11.53 -0.11 7.97
C LYS A 56 10.24 0.23 7.22
N SER A 57 9.75 -0.68 6.39
CA SER A 57 8.52 -0.49 5.62
C SER A 57 7.27 -0.52 6.52
N ILE A 58 7.15 -1.57 7.34
CA ILE A 58 5.98 -1.80 8.20
C ILE A 58 5.89 -0.71 9.28
N SER A 59 6.98 -0.31 9.91
CA SER A 59 6.95 0.74 10.93
C SER A 59 6.46 2.08 10.37
N LYS A 60 6.82 2.43 9.13
CA LYS A 60 6.28 3.63 8.46
C LYS A 60 4.77 3.52 8.25
N ARG A 61 4.29 2.36 7.78
CA ARG A 61 2.86 2.11 7.52
C ARG A 61 2.05 2.12 8.82
N VAL A 62 2.52 1.45 9.86
CA VAL A 62 1.88 1.39 11.18
C VAL A 62 1.82 2.77 11.84
N ALA A 63 2.82 3.63 11.61
CA ALA A 63 2.83 5.00 12.10
C ALA A 63 1.72 5.88 11.51
N ILE A 64 1.20 5.54 10.31
CA ILE A 64 0.06 6.23 9.70
C ILE A 64 -1.27 5.83 10.36
N LEU A 65 -1.36 4.60 10.90
CA LEU A 65 -2.62 4.07 11.39
C LEU A 65 -2.99 4.65 12.76
N SER A 66 -4.21 5.17 12.89
CA SER A 66 -4.79 5.52 14.20
C SER A 66 -4.91 4.28 15.10
N PRO A 67 -5.07 4.44 16.43
CA PRO A 67 -5.30 3.30 17.32
C PRO A 67 -6.48 2.40 16.88
N ASN A 68 -7.56 2.99 16.37
CA ASN A 68 -8.72 2.25 15.87
C ASN A 68 -8.41 1.52 14.55
N LEU A 69 -7.69 2.16 13.61
CA LEU A 69 -7.28 1.47 12.38
C LEU A 69 -6.35 0.29 12.65
N LYS A 70 -5.49 0.37 13.67
CA LYS A 70 -4.67 -0.78 14.11
C LYS A 70 -5.54 -1.95 14.60
N LYS A 71 -6.61 -1.67 15.35
CA LYS A 71 -7.59 -2.70 15.80
C LYS A 71 -8.39 -3.26 14.63
N PHE A 72 -8.95 -2.40 13.79
CA PHE A 72 -9.74 -2.82 12.62
C PHE A 72 -8.93 -3.67 11.65
N LEU A 73 -7.66 -3.33 11.42
CA LEU A 73 -6.74 -4.13 10.61
C LEU A 73 -6.63 -5.58 11.13
N ILE A 74 -6.74 -5.79 12.45
CA ILE A 74 -6.63 -7.12 13.07
C ILE A 74 -7.95 -7.87 13.01
N GLU A 75 -9.04 -7.20 13.38
CA GLU A 75 -10.34 -7.80 13.71
C GLU A 75 -11.29 -7.93 12.52
N LYS A 76 -11.18 -7.04 11.53
CA LYS A 76 -12.08 -7.02 10.37
C LYS A 76 -11.75 -8.10 9.35
N ASN A 77 -12.68 -8.31 8.41
CA ASN A 77 -12.50 -9.23 7.29
C ASN A 77 -11.27 -8.88 6.43
N ILE A 78 -10.91 -9.80 5.54
CA ILE A 78 -9.70 -9.65 4.71
C ILE A 78 -9.78 -8.42 3.81
N GLU A 79 -10.95 -8.10 3.26
CA GLU A 79 -11.16 -6.95 2.36
C GLU A 79 -10.91 -5.62 3.07
N SER A 80 -11.54 -5.39 4.22
CA SER A 80 -11.35 -4.19 5.04
C SER A 80 -9.91 -4.11 5.56
N SER A 81 -9.32 -5.23 5.96
CA SER A 81 -7.92 -5.27 6.40
C SER A 81 -6.95 -4.90 5.26
N SER A 82 -7.19 -5.44 4.07
CA SER A 82 -6.44 -5.15 2.86
C SER A 82 -6.59 -3.68 2.44
N PHE A 83 -7.79 -3.12 2.57
CA PHE A 83 -8.04 -1.70 2.32
C PHE A 83 -7.23 -0.82 3.28
N ILE A 84 -7.27 -1.08 4.59
CA ILE A 84 -6.48 -0.32 5.58
C ILE A 84 -4.99 -0.41 5.28
N ASN A 85 -4.49 -1.60 4.91
CA ASN A 85 -3.09 -1.77 4.56
C ASN A 85 -2.72 -0.98 3.30
N LEU A 86 -3.53 -1.02 2.24
CA LEU A 86 -3.29 -0.21 1.04
C LEU A 86 -3.34 1.29 1.38
N TYR A 87 -4.31 1.73 2.18
CA TYR A 87 -4.39 3.12 2.65
C TYR A 87 -3.07 3.58 3.31
N SER A 88 -2.48 2.74 4.16
CA SER A 88 -1.19 3.03 4.78
C SER A 88 -0.04 3.10 3.75
N ILE A 89 -0.08 2.27 2.70
CA ILE A 89 0.89 2.27 1.60
C ILE A 89 0.76 3.57 0.79
N LEU A 90 -0.45 3.93 0.36
CA LEU A 90 -0.67 5.15 -0.43
C LEU A 90 -0.29 6.41 0.37
N SER A 91 -0.47 6.38 1.68
CA SER A 91 -0.09 7.48 2.58
C SER A 91 1.43 7.66 2.74
N VAL A 92 2.26 6.69 2.32
CA VAL A 92 3.73 6.78 2.41
C VAL A 92 4.44 6.61 1.06
N GLU A 93 3.75 6.11 0.03
CA GLU A 93 4.28 5.87 -1.32
C GLU A 93 3.58 6.73 -2.38
N ARG A 94 4.17 7.90 -2.65
CA ARG A 94 3.67 8.86 -3.64
C ARG A 94 3.31 8.23 -4.98
N LEU A 95 4.23 7.45 -5.57
CA LEU A 95 4.03 6.90 -6.91
C LEU A 95 2.81 5.97 -6.97
N ILE A 96 2.54 5.22 -5.91
CA ILE A 96 1.40 4.29 -5.86
C ILE A 96 0.10 5.09 -5.69
N ALA A 97 0.11 6.13 -4.84
CA ALA A 97 -1.03 7.03 -4.65
C ALA A 97 -1.40 7.78 -5.94
N GLU A 98 -0.40 8.28 -6.67
CA GLU A 98 -0.63 8.96 -7.94
C GLU A 98 -1.12 8.01 -9.02
N PHE A 99 -0.66 6.76 -9.08
CA PHE A 99 -1.22 5.79 -10.03
C PHE A 99 -2.71 5.51 -9.74
N MET A 100 -3.06 5.44 -8.45
CA MET A 100 -4.43 5.25 -8.02
C MET A 100 -5.33 6.42 -8.44
N ASP A 101 -4.86 7.67 -8.29
CA ASP A 101 -5.60 8.89 -8.61
C ASP A 101 -5.62 9.23 -10.11
N GLU A 102 -4.49 9.14 -10.79
CA GLU A 102 -4.35 9.61 -12.17
C GLU A 102 -4.75 8.55 -13.20
N VAL A 103 -4.59 7.26 -12.87
CA VAL A 103 -4.91 6.17 -13.79
C VAL A 103 -6.20 5.48 -13.38
N ILE A 104 -6.25 4.90 -12.17
CA ILE A 104 -7.39 4.04 -11.83
C ILE A 104 -8.68 4.84 -11.67
N LYS A 105 -8.65 5.92 -10.89
CA LYS A 105 -9.80 6.80 -10.68
C LYS A 105 -10.30 7.41 -11.99
N ASN A 106 -9.38 7.96 -12.79
CA ASN A 106 -9.71 8.57 -14.08
C ASN A 106 -10.37 7.54 -15.03
N LYS A 107 -9.82 6.34 -15.14
CA LYS A 107 -10.41 5.25 -15.93
C LYS A 107 -11.81 4.86 -15.44
N TYR A 108 -11.97 4.71 -14.12
CA TYR A 108 -13.26 4.37 -13.52
C TYR A 108 -14.34 5.41 -13.83
N TYR A 109 -14.02 6.71 -13.71
CA TYR A 109 -14.95 7.80 -14.03
C TYR A 109 -15.29 7.90 -15.51
N ASN A 110 -14.39 7.46 -16.40
CA ASN A 110 -14.62 7.41 -17.83
C ASN A 110 -15.24 6.07 -18.31
N PHE A 111 -15.75 5.25 -17.38
CA PHE A 111 -16.36 3.94 -17.66
C PHE A 111 -15.42 2.94 -18.36
N ASP A 112 -14.11 3.15 -18.28
CA ASP A 112 -13.07 2.22 -18.73
C ASP A 112 -12.60 1.40 -17.54
N TYR A 113 -13.14 0.19 -17.37
CA TYR A 113 -12.84 -0.65 -16.22
C TYR A 113 -11.63 -1.57 -16.41
N ASN A 114 -10.84 -1.38 -17.47
CA ASN A 114 -9.69 -2.23 -17.76
C ASN A 114 -8.39 -1.40 -17.82
N VAL A 115 -7.37 -1.94 -17.16
CA VAL A 115 -6.00 -1.42 -17.19
C VAL A 115 -5.12 -2.42 -17.93
N TYR A 116 -4.37 -1.92 -18.90
CA TYR A 116 -3.46 -2.69 -19.73
C TYR A 116 -2.02 -2.34 -19.40
N GLU A 117 -1.09 -3.17 -19.87
CA GLU A 117 0.34 -2.93 -19.66
C GLU A 117 0.81 -1.56 -20.15
N LYS A 118 0.18 -1.04 -21.23
CA LYS A 118 0.49 0.30 -21.75
C LYS A 118 0.18 1.41 -20.75
N ASP A 119 -0.91 1.32 -19.99
CA ASP A 119 -1.32 2.38 -19.07
C ASP A 119 -0.30 2.52 -17.92
N PHE A 120 0.27 1.41 -17.45
CA PHE A 120 1.37 1.44 -16.47
C PHE A 120 2.64 2.09 -17.03
N ARG A 121 2.97 1.82 -18.30
CA ARG A 121 4.16 2.39 -18.93
C ARG A 121 4.00 3.88 -19.21
N GLU A 122 2.86 4.27 -19.77
CA GLU A 122 2.50 5.67 -20.04
C GLU A 122 2.50 6.48 -18.75
N PHE A 123 1.98 5.93 -17.65
CA PHE A 123 2.08 6.56 -16.34
C PHE A 123 3.54 6.79 -15.90
N ILE A 124 4.42 5.79 -16.03
CA ILE A 124 5.82 6.00 -15.64
C ILE A 124 6.47 7.07 -16.52
N ILE A 125 6.25 7.05 -17.84
CA ILE A 125 6.76 8.06 -18.77
C ILE A 125 6.30 9.46 -18.36
N SER A 126 5.01 9.64 -18.05
CA SER A 126 4.52 10.95 -17.59
C SER A 126 5.17 11.38 -16.27
N LYS A 127 5.53 10.44 -15.38
CA LYS A 127 6.26 10.74 -14.14
C LYS A 127 7.73 11.09 -14.36
N GLU A 128 8.36 10.56 -15.40
CA GLU A 128 9.71 10.98 -15.82
C GLU A 128 9.70 12.44 -16.27
N GLU A 129 8.74 12.82 -17.11
CA GLU A 129 8.59 14.21 -17.59
C GLU A 129 8.32 15.20 -16.45
N GLN A 130 7.53 14.79 -15.45
CA GLN A 130 7.17 15.62 -14.30
C GLN A 130 8.22 15.66 -13.20
N SER A 131 9.18 14.73 -13.18
CA SER A 131 10.13 14.60 -12.09
C SER A 131 11.49 14.08 -12.53
N GLU A 132 12.50 14.93 -12.40
CA GLU A 132 13.91 14.57 -12.60
C GLU A 132 14.31 13.33 -11.77
N LYS A 133 13.76 13.19 -10.55
CA LYS A 133 14.03 12.03 -9.68
C LYS A 133 13.56 10.72 -10.30
N VAL A 134 12.40 10.71 -10.94
CA VAL A 134 11.84 9.52 -11.62
C VAL A 134 12.53 9.29 -12.95
N ASN A 135 12.81 10.37 -13.70
CA ASN A 135 13.60 10.33 -14.94
C ASN A 135 14.95 9.64 -14.74
N ASN A 136 15.62 9.93 -13.62
CA ASN A 136 16.92 9.35 -13.27
C ASN A 136 16.86 7.90 -12.75
N TRP A 137 15.68 7.28 -12.66
CA TRP A 137 15.59 5.85 -12.32
C TRP A 137 16.08 4.98 -13.47
N SER A 138 16.71 3.85 -13.14
CA SER A 138 17.04 2.84 -14.15
C SER A 138 15.79 2.16 -14.70
N GLU A 139 15.86 1.67 -15.94
CA GLU A 139 14.80 0.89 -16.57
C GLU A 139 14.37 -0.32 -15.73
N ALA A 140 15.32 -0.97 -15.07
CA ALA A 140 15.04 -2.07 -14.15
C ALA A 140 14.20 -1.61 -12.94
N SER A 141 14.50 -0.43 -12.40
CA SER A 141 13.76 0.16 -11.28
C SER A 141 12.34 0.53 -11.69
N LYS A 142 12.17 1.17 -12.85
CA LYS A 142 10.85 1.51 -13.43
C LYS A 142 9.98 0.26 -13.62
N LYS A 143 10.52 -0.77 -14.29
CA LYS A 143 9.83 -2.07 -14.45
C LYS A 143 9.46 -2.68 -13.11
N LYS A 144 10.36 -2.63 -12.12
CA LYS A 144 10.08 -3.18 -10.79
C LYS A 144 8.98 -2.39 -10.07
N MET A 145 8.94 -1.07 -10.21
CA MET A 145 7.88 -0.23 -9.64
C MET A 145 6.52 -0.54 -10.25
N ILE A 146 6.44 -0.75 -11.56
CA ILE A 146 5.22 -1.24 -12.23
C ILE A 146 4.75 -2.56 -11.61
N THR A 147 5.66 -3.51 -11.40
CA THR A 147 5.33 -4.78 -10.72
C THR A 147 4.77 -4.55 -9.31
N LYS A 148 5.31 -3.56 -8.57
CA LYS A 148 4.82 -3.23 -7.22
C LYS A 148 3.45 -2.59 -7.21
N ILE A 149 3.19 -1.65 -8.12
CA ILE A 149 1.86 -1.04 -8.30
C ILE A 149 0.83 -2.14 -8.51
N LYS A 150 1.08 -3.05 -9.46
CA LYS A 150 0.18 -4.18 -9.76
C LYS A 150 -0.03 -5.07 -8.54
N ALA A 151 1.05 -5.50 -7.89
CA ALA A 151 0.96 -6.39 -6.74
C ALA A 151 0.13 -5.77 -5.60
N PHE A 152 0.40 -4.50 -5.24
CA PHE A 152 -0.33 -3.84 -4.16
C PHE A 152 -1.81 -3.67 -4.46
N LEU A 153 -2.16 -3.27 -5.67
CA LEU A 153 -3.57 -3.10 -6.04
C LEU A 153 -4.30 -4.44 -6.18
N ILE A 154 -3.62 -5.51 -6.60
CA ILE A 154 -4.21 -6.86 -6.65
C ILE A 154 -4.42 -7.41 -5.25
N GLU A 155 -3.41 -7.37 -4.38
CA GLU A 155 -3.51 -7.85 -3.00
C GLU A 155 -4.53 -7.06 -2.17
N ALA A 156 -4.74 -5.78 -2.52
CA ALA A 156 -5.76 -4.94 -1.92
C ALA A 156 -7.17 -5.12 -2.50
N GLY A 157 -7.33 -5.87 -3.59
CA GLY A 157 -8.62 -6.11 -4.23
C GLY A 157 -9.12 -5.00 -5.15
N PHE A 158 -8.24 -4.07 -5.56
CA PHE A 158 -8.57 -2.99 -6.51
C PHE A 158 -8.32 -3.36 -7.98
N LEU A 159 -7.46 -4.35 -8.22
CA LEU A 159 -7.22 -4.92 -9.54
C LEU A 159 -7.40 -6.42 -9.50
N LYS A 160 -7.99 -6.98 -10.56
CA LYS A 160 -8.02 -8.42 -10.80
C LYS A 160 -7.43 -8.72 -12.17
N LYS A 161 -6.41 -9.58 -12.18
CA LYS A 161 -5.80 -10.02 -13.44
C LYS A 161 -6.79 -10.89 -14.22
N GLU A 162 -6.99 -10.52 -15.48
CA GLU A 162 -7.85 -11.24 -16.42
C GLU A 162 -7.03 -12.20 -17.30
N LYS A 163 -7.73 -13.12 -17.98
CA LYS A 163 -7.10 -14.16 -18.82
C LYS A 163 -6.36 -13.59 -20.03
N ASP A 164 -6.81 -12.46 -20.55
CA ASP A 164 -6.20 -11.75 -21.67
C ASP A 164 -4.94 -10.94 -21.28
N GLY A 165 -4.58 -10.96 -19.99
CA GLY A 165 -3.42 -10.24 -19.46
C GLY A 165 -3.72 -8.79 -19.03
N SER A 166 -4.95 -8.31 -19.19
CA SER A 166 -5.40 -7.04 -18.63
C SER A 166 -5.70 -7.16 -17.13
N TYR A 167 -5.96 -6.01 -16.49
CA TYR A 167 -6.33 -5.91 -15.09
C TYR A 167 -7.66 -5.18 -14.98
N LYS A 168 -8.69 -5.89 -14.54
CA LYS A 168 -10.01 -5.32 -14.28
C LYS A 168 -9.99 -4.48 -13.00
N ILE A 169 -10.51 -3.27 -13.05
CA ILE A 169 -10.71 -2.40 -11.90
C ILE A 169 -11.88 -2.94 -11.07
N ILE A 170 -11.64 -3.13 -9.78
CA ILE A 170 -12.64 -3.55 -8.80
C ILE A 170 -12.74 -2.50 -7.70
N LYS A 171 -13.96 -2.21 -7.27
CA LYS A 171 -14.21 -1.40 -6.07
C LYS A 171 -14.44 -2.35 -4.90
N PRO A 172 -13.48 -2.49 -3.96
CA PRO A 172 -13.64 -3.37 -2.82
C PRO A 172 -14.78 -2.87 -1.92
N ILE A 173 -15.50 -3.81 -1.32
CA ILE A 173 -16.52 -3.52 -0.30
C ILE A 173 -15.80 -3.43 1.04
N VAL A 174 -16.01 -2.32 1.75
CA VAL A 174 -15.29 -1.99 2.98
C VAL A 174 -16.30 -1.56 4.04
N ASP A 175 -16.06 -1.94 5.28
CA ASP A 175 -16.91 -1.56 6.40
C ASP A 175 -16.94 -0.03 6.57
N ALA A 176 -18.13 0.52 6.84
CA ALA A 176 -18.33 1.95 6.97
C ALA A 176 -17.50 2.58 8.11
N ASP A 177 -17.28 1.84 9.20
CA ASP A 177 -16.49 2.31 10.33
C ASP A 177 -15.01 2.53 9.98
N VAL A 178 -14.44 1.73 9.07
CA VAL A 178 -13.10 1.95 8.52
C VAL A 178 -13.04 3.26 7.76
N ILE A 179 -14.04 3.52 6.91
CA ILE A 179 -14.13 4.74 6.12
C ILE A 179 -14.25 5.96 7.05
N ASP A 180 -15.14 5.90 8.03
CA ASP A 180 -15.41 7.02 8.94
C ASP A 180 -14.23 7.30 9.87
N GLU A 181 -13.52 6.26 10.30
CA GLU A 181 -12.28 6.41 11.06
C GLU A 181 -11.19 7.12 10.24
N ILE A 182 -11.00 6.74 8.96
CA ILE A 182 -10.03 7.44 8.08
C ILE A 182 -10.47 8.87 7.81
N LYS A 183 -11.77 9.14 7.60
CA LYS A 183 -12.29 10.50 7.45
C LYS A 183 -12.00 11.35 8.68
N THR A 184 -12.13 10.79 9.87
CA THR A 184 -12.03 11.56 11.12
C THR A 184 -10.58 11.76 11.55
N ASN A 185 -9.79 10.68 11.51
CA ASN A 185 -8.46 10.63 12.15
C ASN A 185 -7.31 10.36 11.15
N GLY A 186 -7.61 10.25 9.85
CA GLY A 186 -6.64 9.91 8.82
C GLY A 186 -6.47 10.97 7.72
N ASN A 187 -5.86 10.55 6.61
CA ASN A 187 -5.65 11.36 5.43
C ASN A 187 -6.87 11.24 4.50
N LYS A 188 -7.72 12.26 4.54
CA LYS A 188 -8.94 12.37 3.73
C LYS A 188 -8.67 12.31 2.22
N GLN A 189 -7.57 12.93 1.76
CA GLN A 189 -7.24 12.95 0.33
C GLN A 189 -6.94 11.54 -0.20
N ILE A 190 -6.18 10.74 0.56
CA ILE A 190 -5.92 9.34 0.20
C ILE A 190 -7.21 8.52 0.22
N LEU A 191 -8.09 8.76 1.19
CA LEU A 191 -9.38 8.09 1.23
C LEU A 191 -10.24 8.41 0.01
N GLU A 192 -10.33 9.68 -0.39
CA GLU A 192 -11.06 10.11 -1.59
C GLU A 192 -10.51 9.42 -2.85
N ILE A 193 -9.19 9.33 -2.98
CA ILE A 193 -8.54 8.57 -4.07
C ILE A 193 -8.97 7.10 -4.07
N MET A 194 -9.05 6.47 -2.90
CA MET A 194 -9.40 5.05 -2.78
C MET A 194 -10.89 4.74 -2.96
N LEU A 195 -11.75 5.71 -2.67
CA LEU A 195 -13.19 5.56 -2.87
C LEU A 195 -13.61 5.86 -4.32
N TYR A 196 -12.70 6.44 -5.10
CA TYR A 196 -12.90 7.04 -6.42
C TYR A 196 -13.98 8.11 -6.42
#